data_AF-A0A2M7CZP9-F1
#
_entry.id   AF-A0A2M7CZP9-F1
#
_cell.length_a   1.000
_cell.length_b   1.000
_cell.length_c   1.000
_cell.angle_alpha   90.00
_cell.angle_beta   90.00
_cell.angle_gamma   90.00
#
_symmetry.space_group_name_H-M   'P 1'
#
loop_
_entity.id
_entity.type
_entity.pdbx_description
1 polymer ?
#
loop_
_entity_poly.entity_id
_entity_poly.type
_entity_poly.pdbx_seq_one_letter_code
_entity_poly.pdbx_strand_id
1 'polypeptide(L)'
;CVSALMLIVFQALLGMWTVTWLLKPIVVMGHLIGGLSSFALLAWLALRSHGWQAQADETLPGRGLVISGLCLLALQIALGGWTSANYAAWACGTDFPSCLGQWWPTTDFREGFVLWRGIGVDYEGGVLDGPARVAIQLAHRLLAVLVSAQLLVIAIKAMRLPVLRRYGLTLLAALLAQLTLGIANVKLGLPLTVAALHNAGAALLLLCLLALLARISPIRRIESPAR
;
A
#
# COMPACT_ATOMS: atom_id res chain seq x y z
N CYS A 1 -5.08 -22.91 -2.81
CA CYS A 1 -5.81 -22.97 -4.11
C CYS A 1 -7.20 -22.35 -4.02
N VAL A 2 -8.09 -22.83 -3.15
CA VAL A 2 -9.47 -22.29 -3.02
C VAL A 2 -9.51 -20.80 -2.69
N SER A 3 -8.73 -20.33 -1.71
CA SER A 3 -8.70 -18.90 -1.33
C SER A 3 -8.22 -17.99 -2.47
N ALA A 4 -7.27 -18.46 -3.29
CA ALA A 4 -6.78 -17.70 -4.44
C ALA A 4 -7.84 -17.60 -5.53
N LEU A 5 -8.56 -18.69 -5.81
CA LEU A 5 -9.67 -18.70 -6.75
C LEU A 5 -10.79 -17.73 -6.31
N MET A 6 -11.17 -17.77 -5.04
CA MET A 6 -12.19 -16.87 -4.48
C MET A 6 -11.79 -15.40 -4.65
N LEU A 7 -10.52 -15.06 -4.36
CA LEU A 7 -10.02 -13.69 -4.54
C LEU A 7 -10.02 -13.25 -6.01
N ILE A 8 -9.61 -14.12 -6.94
CA ILE A 8 -9.60 -13.81 -8.38
C ILE A 8 -11.02 -13.57 -8.90
N VAL A 9 -11.98 -14.41 -8.52
CA VAL A 9 -13.39 -14.23 -8.90
C VAL A 9 -13.93 -12.92 -8.34
N PHE A 10 -13.70 -12.64 -7.06
CA PHE A 10 -14.12 -11.38 -6.45
C PHE A 10 -13.46 -10.16 -7.10
N GLN A 11 -12.19 -10.27 -7.47
CA GLN A 11 -11.44 -9.22 -8.16
C GLN A 11 -12.00 -8.94 -9.56
N ALA A 12 -12.43 -9.98 -10.29
CA ALA A 12 -13.09 -9.83 -11.57
C ALA A 12 -14.45 -9.11 -11.43
N LEU A 13 -15.22 -9.43 -10.39
CA LEU A 13 -16.46 -8.72 -10.08
C LEU A 13 -16.21 -7.24 -9.75
N LEU A 14 -15.20 -6.94 -8.92
CA LEU A 14 -14.79 -5.56 -8.64
C LEU A 14 -14.38 -4.81 -9.91
N GLY A 15 -13.63 -5.47 -10.82
CA GLY A 15 -13.23 -4.88 -12.10
C GLY A 15 -14.41 -4.61 -13.04
N MET A 16 -15.44 -5.45 -13.02
CA MET A 16 -16.69 -5.16 -13.72
C MET A 16 -17.44 -3.98 -13.08
N TRP A 17 -17.45 -3.90 -11.74
CA TRP A 17 -18.10 -2.82 -11.02
C TRP A 17 -17.40 -1.46 -11.16
N THR A 18 -16.10 -1.41 -11.45
CA THR A 18 -15.45 -0.12 -11.74
C THR A 18 -16.05 0.53 -12.98
N VAL A 19 -16.44 -0.26 -13.99
CA VAL A 19 -17.09 0.26 -15.22
C VAL A 19 -18.58 0.48 -14.98
N THR A 20 -19.29 -0.54 -14.47
CA THR A 20 -20.76 -0.49 -14.34
C THR A 20 -21.26 0.47 -13.26
N TRP A 21 -20.45 0.77 -12.24
CA TRP A 21 -20.74 1.79 -11.22
C TRP A 21 -19.89 3.05 -11.40
N LEU A 22 -19.51 3.38 -12.65
CA LEU A 22 -18.94 4.67 -13.05
C LEU A 22 -17.80 5.15 -12.15
N LEU A 23 -16.78 4.29 -11.98
CA LEU A 23 -15.56 4.55 -11.23
C LEU A 23 -15.78 4.92 -9.75
N LYS A 24 -16.86 4.43 -9.13
CA LYS A 24 -17.15 4.66 -7.72
C LYS A 24 -15.93 4.41 -6.82
N PRO A 25 -15.48 5.39 -6.00
CA PRO A 25 -14.17 5.34 -5.36
C PRO A 25 -13.91 4.12 -4.48
N ILE A 26 -14.91 3.68 -3.72
CA ILE A 26 -14.79 2.50 -2.86
C ILE A 26 -14.57 1.20 -3.67
N VAL A 27 -15.14 1.10 -4.87
CA VAL A 27 -15.00 -0.06 -5.75
C VAL A 27 -13.62 -0.04 -6.42
N VAL A 28 -13.19 1.12 -6.92
CA VAL A 28 -11.87 1.30 -7.54
C VAL A 28 -10.76 1.00 -6.51
N MET A 29 -10.87 1.56 -5.30
CA MET A 29 -9.96 1.25 -4.20
C MET A 29 -10.03 -0.24 -3.82
N GLY A 30 -11.24 -0.81 -3.74
CA GLY A 30 -11.45 -2.23 -3.46
C GLY A 30 -10.77 -3.13 -4.49
N HIS A 31 -10.86 -2.78 -5.78
CA HIS A 31 -10.17 -3.48 -6.86
C HIS A 31 -8.65 -3.40 -6.69
N LEU A 32 -8.08 -2.23 -6.35
CA LEU A 32 -6.64 -2.14 -6.06
C LEU A 32 -6.21 -3.06 -4.90
N ILE A 33 -6.96 -3.02 -3.80
CA ILE A 33 -6.67 -3.84 -2.61
C ILE A 33 -6.83 -5.33 -2.92
N GLY A 34 -7.85 -5.72 -3.67
CA GLY A 34 -8.07 -7.12 -4.09
C GLY A 34 -6.95 -7.64 -4.99
N GLY A 35 -6.46 -6.80 -5.90
CA GLY A 35 -5.32 -7.12 -6.77
C GLY A 35 -4.04 -7.33 -5.98
N LEU A 36 -3.73 -6.41 -5.06
CA LEU A 36 -2.54 -6.53 -4.20
C LEU A 36 -2.66 -7.66 -3.16
N SER A 37 -3.87 -7.99 -2.71
CA SER A 37 -4.12 -9.16 -1.87
C SER A 37 -3.87 -10.46 -2.62
N SER A 38 -4.28 -10.53 -3.89
CA SER A 38 -4.01 -11.68 -4.76
C SER A 38 -2.51 -11.82 -5.01
N PHE A 39 -1.82 -10.72 -5.34
CA PHE A 39 -0.37 -10.68 -5.44
C PHE A 39 0.31 -11.13 -4.14
N ALA A 40 -0.11 -10.61 -2.99
CA ALA A 40 0.44 -10.96 -1.68
C ALA A 40 0.28 -12.46 -1.38
N LEU A 41 -0.88 -13.04 -1.68
CA LEU A 41 -1.13 -14.46 -1.47
C LEU A 41 -0.22 -15.33 -2.36
N LEU A 42 -0.12 -15.00 -3.65
CA LEU A 42 0.73 -15.74 -4.59
C LEU A 42 2.21 -15.60 -4.25
N ALA A 43 2.65 -14.39 -3.92
CA ALA A 43 4.00 -14.13 -3.43
C ALA A 43 4.27 -14.96 -2.17
N TRP A 44 3.40 -14.89 -1.16
CA TRP A 44 3.57 -15.66 0.06
C TRP A 44 3.68 -17.18 -0.19
N LEU A 45 2.82 -17.73 -1.06
CA LEU A 45 2.88 -19.13 -1.45
C LEU A 45 4.20 -19.47 -2.15
N ALA A 46 4.65 -18.67 -3.11
CA ALA A 46 5.90 -18.88 -3.83
C ALA A 46 7.12 -18.84 -2.91
N LEU A 47 7.13 -17.89 -1.97
CA LEU A 47 8.18 -17.74 -0.98
C LEU A 47 8.24 -18.94 -0.03
N ARG A 48 7.09 -19.42 0.43
CA ARG A 48 7.01 -20.59 1.33
C ARG A 48 7.30 -21.91 0.62
N SER A 49 6.93 -22.05 -0.66
CA SER A 49 7.17 -23.29 -1.43
C SER A 49 8.63 -23.48 -1.82
N HIS A 50 9.39 -22.40 -2.05
CA HIS A 50 10.82 -22.45 -2.36
C HIS A 50 11.72 -22.67 -1.14
N GLY A 51 11.17 -23.15 -0.03
CA GLY A 51 11.96 -23.52 1.13
C GLY A 51 12.61 -22.34 1.84
N TRP A 52 12.02 -21.13 1.81
CA TRP A 52 12.39 -20.10 2.80
C TRP A 52 11.97 -20.58 4.20
N GLN A 53 12.88 -21.34 4.80
CA GLN A 53 12.82 -21.75 6.18
C GLN A 53 13.00 -20.52 7.05
N ALA A 54 12.22 -20.48 8.14
CA ALA A 54 12.39 -19.44 9.13
C ALA A 54 13.67 -19.69 9.91
N GLN A 55 14.39 -18.62 10.21
CA GLN A 55 15.44 -18.69 11.21
C GLN A 55 14.78 -18.48 12.57
N ALA A 56 14.95 -19.43 13.49
CA ALA A 56 14.56 -19.25 14.88
C ALA A 56 15.73 -18.60 15.62
N ASP A 57 15.68 -17.29 15.78
CA ASP A 57 16.68 -16.51 16.50
C ASP A 57 15.97 -15.34 17.20
N GLU A 58 16.11 -15.25 18.53
CA GLU A 58 15.47 -14.22 19.36
C GLU A 58 15.99 -12.81 19.04
N THR A 59 17.13 -12.69 18.35
CA THR A 59 17.68 -11.40 17.93
C THR A 59 16.99 -10.81 16.69
N LEU A 60 16.14 -11.59 16.00
CA LEU A 60 15.42 -11.13 14.81
C LEU A 60 14.40 -10.03 15.15
N PRO A 61 14.10 -9.11 14.21
CA PRO A 61 13.01 -8.16 14.40
C PRO A 61 11.72 -8.92 14.73
N GLY A 62 11.09 -8.57 15.85
CA GLY A 62 9.89 -9.24 16.32
C GLY A 62 8.81 -9.27 15.25
N ARG A 63 8.13 -10.41 15.09
CA ARG A 63 7.06 -10.62 14.11
C ARG A 63 5.99 -9.53 14.16
N GLY A 64 5.64 -9.07 15.36
CA GLY A 64 4.68 -7.97 15.56
C GLY A 64 5.10 -6.65 14.90
N LEU A 65 6.40 -6.36 14.87
CA LEU A 65 6.94 -5.16 14.22
C LEU A 65 6.71 -5.23 12.70
N VAL A 66 7.04 -6.35 12.06
CA VAL A 66 6.84 -6.52 10.60
C VAL A 66 5.35 -6.55 10.25
N ILE A 67 4.50 -7.19 11.07
CA ILE A 67 3.04 -7.18 10.89
C ILE A 67 2.49 -5.75 10.99
N SER A 68 2.90 -4.97 11.98
CA SER A 68 2.46 -3.57 12.08
C SER A 68 2.89 -2.74 10.86
N GLY A 69 4.08 -2.97 10.32
CA GLY A 69 4.52 -2.36 9.06
C GLY A 69 3.67 -2.76 7.86
N LEU A 70 3.29 -4.05 7.77
CA LEU A 70 2.36 -4.54 6.74
C LEU A 70 0.97 -3.89 6.85
N CYS A 71 0.42 -3.78 8.07
CA CYS A 71 -0.87 -3.13 8.30
C CYS A 71 -0.85 -1.65 7.92
N LEU A 72 0.19 -0.92 8.34
CA LEU A 72 0.35 0.49 7.97
C LEU A 72 0.53 0.68 6.46
N LEU A 73 1.35 -0.16 5.81
CA LEU A 73 1.53 -0.12 4.36
C LEU A 73 0.21 -0.43 3.63
N ALA A 74 -0.57 -1.41 4.10
CA ALA A 74 -1.87 -1.73 3.52
C ALA A 74 -2.84 -0.55 3.64
N LEU A 75 -2.87 0.14 4.78
CA LEU A 75 -3.65 1.36 4.96
C LEU A 75 -3.19 2.49 4.04
N GLN A 76 -1.87 2.66 3.86
CA GLN A 76 -1.30 3.65 2.94
C GLN A 76 -1.68 3.38 1.49
N ILE A 77 -1.64 2.11 1.08
CA ILE A 77 -2.05 1.67 -0.25
C ILE A 77 -3.54 1.92 -0.46
N ALA A 78 -4.39 1.57 0.52
CA ALA A 78 -5.81 1.86 0.47
C ALA A 78 -6.07 3.37 0.33
N LEU A 79 -5.40 4.19 1.14
CA LEU A 79 -5.51 5.65 1.09
C LEU A 79 -4.96 6.24 -0.22
N GLY A 80 -3.92 5.63 -0.81
CA GLY A 80 -3.42 5.98 -2.15
C GLY A 80 -4.42 5.62 -3.24
N GLY A 81 -5.07 4.46 -3.15
CA GLY A 81 -6.19 4.07 -4.01
C GLY A 81 -7.37 5.04 -3.88
N TRP A 82 -7.71 5.45 -2.66
CA TRP A 82 -8.73 6.48 -2.40
C TRP A 82 -8.36 7.82 -3.02
N THR A 83 -7.09 8.22 -2.92
CA THR A 83 -6.56 9.45 -3.53
C THR A 83 -6.67 9.41 -5.05
N SER A 84 -6.29 8.30 -5.68
CA SER A 84 -6.39 8.11 -7.13
C SER A 84 -7.85 8.10 -7.59
N ALA A 85 -8.71 7.36 -6.89
CA ALA A 85 -10.11 7.19 -7.30
C ALA A 85 -10.96 8.45 -7.14
N ASN A 86 -10.55 9.39 -6.28
CA ASN A 86 -11.19 10.69 -6.14
C ASN A 86 -10.48 11.81 -6.93
N TYR A 87 -9.51 11.46 -7.80
CA TYR A 87 -8.72 12.44 -8.55
C TYR A 87 -8.08 13.52 -7.64
N ALA A 88 -7.67 13.11 -6.44
CA ALA A 88 -7.13 14.01 -5.41
C ALA A 88 -5.60 14.12 -5.44
N ALA A 89 -4.91 13.28 -6.23
CA ALA A 89 -3.45 13.23 -6.28
C ALA A 89 -2.80 14.58 -6.64
N TRP A 90 -3.51 15.42 -7.41
CA TRP A 90 -3.05 16.75 -7.83
C TRP A 90 -3.83 17.90 -7.20
N ALA A 91 -4.57 17.65 -6.11
CA ALA A 91 -5.36 18.68 -5.41
C ALA A 91 -4.52 19.83 -4.83
N CYS A 92 -3.24 19.56 -4.58
CA CYS A 92 -2.24 20.55 -4.13
C CYS A 92 -1.46 21.21 -5.28
N GLY A 93 -1.83 20.98 -6.55
CA GLY A 93 -1.00 21.35 -7.69
C GLY A 93 0.38 20.67 -7.62
N THR A 94 1.43 21.40 -8.00
CA THR A 94 2.83 20.93 -7.96
C THR A 94 3.55 21.26 -6.63
N ASP A 95 2.80 21.70 -5.63
CA ASP A 95 3.34 22.08 -4.34
C ASP A 95 3.67 20.87 -3.47
N PHE A 96 4.91 20.90 -2.97
CA PHE A 96 5.45 19.98 -1.99
C PHE A 96 6.68 20.66 -1.36
N PRO A 97 6.86 20.65 -0.02
CA PRO A 97 6.03 19.97 0.97
C PRO A 97 4.71 20.70 1.33
N SER A 98 4.60 21.99 1.04
CA SER A 98 3.35 22.75 1.17
C SER A 98 2.28 22.28 0.19
N CYS A 99 1.06 22.81 0.33
CA CYS A 99 -0.08 22.57 -0.54
C CYS A 99 -0.79 23.91 -0.79
N LEU A 100 -0.87 24.35 -2.06
CA LEU A 100 -1.48 25.62 -2.46
C LEU A 100 -0.85 26.82 -1.73
N GLY A 101 0.48 26.85 -1.66
CA GLY A 101 1.25 27.90 -0.96
C GLY A 101 1.15 27.87 0.57
N GLN A 102 0.42 26.94 1.17
CA GLN A 102 0.19 26.87 2.62
C GLN A 102 0.64 25.52 3.20
N TRP A 103 1.06 25.49 4.47
CA TRP A 103 1.37 24.23 5.17
C TRP A 103 0.12 23.46 5.57
N TRP A 104 -0.98 24.19 5.81
CA TRP A 104 -2.28 23.63 6.15
C TRP A 104 -3.40 24.46 5.49
N PRO A 105 -3.67 24.26 4.19
CA PRO A 105 -4.76 24.94 3.48
C PRO A 105 -6.13 24.52 4.00
N THR A 106 -7.17 25.21 3.55
CA THR A 106 -8.56 24.85 3.83
C THR A 106 -8.86 23.41 3.39
N THR A 107 -9.37 22.60 4.33
CA THR A 107 -9.67 21.18 4.13
C THR A 107 -11.08 20.84 4.57
N ASP A 108 -11.72 19.90 3.88
CA ASP A 108 -12.95 19.24 4.34
C ASP A 108 -12.74 17.72 4.45
N PHE A 109 -12.31 17.26 5.63
CA PHE A 109 -12.15 15.83 5.91
C PHE A 109 -13.49 15.10 5.99
N ARG A 110 -14.58 15.79 6.34
CA ARG A 110 -15.90 15.16 6.46
C ARG A 110 -16.38 14.75 5.08
N GLU A 111 -16.37 15.66 4.12
CA GLU A 111 -16.71 15.36 2.73
C GLU A 111 -15.66 14.46 2.06
N GLY A 112 -14.37 14.67 2.33
CA GLY A 112 -13.29 13.86 1.73
C GLY A 112 -13.34 12.36 2.02
N PHE A 113 -14.02 11.94 3.08
CA PHE A 113 -14.07 10.54 3.53
C PHE A 113 -15.48 9.95 3.64
N VAL A 114 -16.49 10.56 2.99
CA VAL A 114 -17.79 9.89 2.81
C VAL A 114 -17.62 8.74 1.80
N LEU A 115 -17.79 7.50 2.28
CA LEU A 115 -17.55 6.28 1.49
C LEU A 115 -18.67 5.95 0.49
N TRP A 116 -19.87 6.49 0.71
CA TRP A 116 -21.06 6.14 -0.08
C TRP A 116 -21.93 7.36 -0.38
N ARG A 117 -22.09 7.68 -1.68
CA ARG A 117 -22.98 8.75 -2.18
C ARG A 117 -23.99 8.23 -3.21
N GLY A 118 -24.49 7.00 -3.03
CA GLY A 118 -25.39 6.35 -3.99
C GLY A 118 -24.69 5.81 -5.23
N ILE A 119 -25.49 5.32 -6.20
CA ILE A 119 -25.08 4.78 -7.50
C ILE A 119 -25.66 5.70 -8.59
N GLY A 120 -24.96 5.87 -9.72
CA GLY A 120 -25.42 6.68 -10.86
C GLY A 120 -24.74 8.03 -11.02
N VAL A 121 -23.84 8.39 -10.10
CA VAL A 121 -22.92 9.52 -10.27
C VAL A 121 -21.67 9.03 -10.97
N ASP A 122 -21.25 9.75 -12.01
CA ASP A 122 -19.97 9.50 -12.67
C ASP A 122 -18.82 10.15 -11.88
N TYR A 123 -17.85 9.34 -11.46
CA TYR A 123 -16.71 9.79 -10.67
C TYR A 123 -15.48 10.14 -11.51
N GLU A 124 -15.56 9.99 -12.84
CA GLU A 124 -14.48 10.41 -13.74
C GLU A 124 -14.16 11.91 -13.57
N GLY A 125 -12.86 12.24 -13.51
CA GLY A 125 -12.38 13.61 -13.25
C GLY A 125 -12.56 14.11 -11.81
N GLY A 126 -13.21 13.33 -10.94
CA GLY A 126 -13.45 13.63 -9.54
C GLY A 126 -14.68 14.53 -9.34
N VAL A 127 -15.53 14.13 -8.39
CA VAL A 127 -16.80 14.81 -8.06
C VAL A 127 -16.66 15.76 -6.86
N LEU A 128 -15.70 15.48 -5.97
CA LEU A 128 -15.50 16.24 -4.75
C LEU A 128 -15.04 17.67 -5.04
N ASP A 129 -15.33 18.60 -4.14
CA ASP A 129 -14.81 19.96 -4.23
C ASP A 129 -13.30 20.02 -3.89
N GLY A 130 -12.70 21.19 -4.09
CA GLY A 130 -11.28 21.41 -3.81
C GLY A 130 -10.88 21.05 -2.37
N PRO A 131 -11.50 21.64 -1.34
CA PRO A 131 -11.17 21.36 0.06
C PRO A 131 -11.23 19.88 0.45
N ALA A 132 -12.22 19.11 -0.05
CA ALA A 132 -12.31 17.69 0.23
C ALA A 132 -11.18 16.89 -0.44
N ARG A 133 -10.82 17.21 -1.70
CA ARG A 133 -9.68 16.55 -2.38
C ARG A 133 -8.35 16.90 -1.72
N VAL A 134 -8.17 18.14 -1.28
CA VAL A 134 -7.00 18.56 -0.51
C VAL A 134 -6.89 17.78 0.80
N ALA A 135 -8.01 17.59 1.52
CA ALA A 135 -8.03 16.78 2.74
C ALA A 135 -7.55 15.34 2.50
N ILE A 136 -8.02 14.70 1.41
CA ILE A 136 -7.57 13.35 1.01
C ILE A 136 -6.06 13.33 0.73
N GLN A 137 -5.56 14.30 -0.04
CA GLN A 137 -4.16 14.36 -0.43
C GLN A 137 -3.24 14.60 0.78
N LEU A 138 -3.64 15.48 1.70
CA LEU A 138 -2.91 15.70 2.96
C LEU A 138 -2.94 14.45 3.85
N ALA A 139 -4.07 13.76 3.97
CA ALA A 139 -4.16 12.51 4.73
C ALA A 139 -3.18 11.46 4.18
N HIS A 140 -3.11 11.31 2.85
CA HIS A 140 -2.17 10.38 2.21
C HIS A 140 -0.71 10.74 2.50
N ARG A 141 -0.35 12.03 2.45
CA ARG A 141 1.00 12.53 2.78
C ARG A 141 1.36 12.28 4.25
N LEU A 142 0.44 12.55 5.17
CA LEU A 142 0.67 12.37 6.62
C LEU A 142 0.88 10.90 7.00
N LEU A 143 0.02 10.00 6.48
CA LEU A 143 0.17 8.58 6.74
C LEU A 143 1.46 8.03 6.08
N ALA A 144 1.88 8.58 4.93
CA ALA A 144 3.15 8.21 4.29
C ALA A 144 4.36 8.47 5.20
N VAL A 145 4.35 9.55 5.99
CA VAL A 145 5.41 9.85 6.96
C VAL A 145 5.46 8.77 8.05
N LEU A 146 4.31 8.40 8.61
CA LEU A 146 4.22 7.35 9.64
C LEU A 146 4.68 5.98 9.10
N VAL A 147 4.22 5.62 7.90
CA VAL A 147 4.63 4.37 7.23
C VAL A 147 6.13 4.36 6.98
N SER A 148 6.68 5.47 6.48
CA SER A 148 8.12 5.58 6.19
C SER A 148 8.96 5.43 7.44
N ALA A 149 8.57 6.06 8.55
CA ALA A 149 9.24 5.89 9.84
C ALA A 149 9.23 4.42 10.29
N GLN A 150 8.07 3.76 10.21
CA GLN A 150 7.96 2.35 10.59
C GLN A 150 8.81 1.43 9.71
N LEU A 151 8.76 1.61 8.39
CA LEU A 151 9.55 0.80 7.46
C LEU A 151 11.05 1.05 7.60
N LEU A 152 11.45 2.27 7.91
CA LEU A 152 12.84 2.61 8.21
C LEU A 152 13.33 1.88 9.48
N VAL A 153 12.53 1.85 10.54
CA VAL A 153 12.86 1.08 11.76
C VAL A 153 13.03 -0.41 11.44
N ILE A 154 12.12 -0.99 10.66
CA ILE A 154 12.21 -2.40 10.23
C ILE A 154 13.49 -2.62 9.40
N ALA A 155 13.77 -1.75 8.44
CA ALA A 155 14.95 -1.85 7.58
C ALA A 155 16.25 -1.77 8.39
N ILE A 156 16.37 -0.80 9.31
CA ILE A 156 17.55 -0.64 10.17
C ILE A 156 17.76 -1.87 11.05
N LYS A 157 16.71 -2.37 11.71
CA LYS A 157 16.81 -3.59 12.54
C LYS A 157 17.23 -4.81 11.71
N ALA A 158 16.67 -4.98 10.51
CA ALA A 158 17.07 -6.05 9.59
C ALA A 158 18.53 -5.90 9.12
N MET A 159 19.00 -4.68 8.85
CA MET A 159 20.38 -4.41 8.42
C MET A 159 21.44 -4.73 9.47
N ARG A 160 21.09 -4.65 10.77
CA ARG A 160 21.99 -4.97 11.89
C ARG A 160 22.27 -6.47 12.02
N LEU A 161 21.45 -7.32 11.39
CA LEU A 161 21.59 -8.77 11.46
C LEU A 161 22.15 -9.28 10.13
N PRO A 162 23.33 -9.95 10.11
CA PRO A 162 23.96 -10.41 8.87
C PRO A 162 23.02 -11.24 7.97
N VAL A 163 22.20 -12.10 8.59
CA VAL A 163 21.24 -12.98 7.89
C VAL A 163 20.09 -12.22 7.21
N LEU A 164 19.72 -11.03 7.72
CA LEU A 164 18.64 -10.20 7.18
C LEU A 164 19.12 -8.96 6.43
N ARG A 165 20.44 -8.71 6.39
CA ARG A 165 21.00 -7.45 5.91
C ARG A 165 20.57 -7.08 4.50
N ARG A 166 20.52 -8.06 3.59
CA ARG A 166 20.06 -7.85 2.21
C ARG A 166 18.58 -7.45 2.16
N TYR A 167 17.71 -8.06 2.97
CA TYR A 167 16.29 -7.68 3.05
C TYR A 167 16.11 -6.25 3.54
N GLY A 168 16.88 -5.86 4.57
CA GLY A 168 16.87 -4.50 5.10
C GLY A 168 17.34 -3.46 4.07
N LEU A 169 18.42 -3.75 3.34
CA LEU A 169 18.91 -2.88 2.26
C LEU A 169 17.91 -2.76 1.11
N THR A 170 17.32 -3.87 0.65
CA THR A 170 16.31 -3.85 -0.41
C THR A 170 15.06 -3.08 0.03
N LEU A 171 14.59 -3.28 1.27
CA LEU A 171 13.46 -2.54 1.82
C LEU A 171 13.76 -1.03 1.88
N LEU A 172 14.95 -0.65 2.33
CA LEU A 172 15.36 0.76 2.39
C LEU A 172 15.43 1.38 0.99
N ALA A 173 16.06 0.70 0.02
CA ALA A 173 16.14 1.18 -1.36
C ALA A 173 14.74 1.34 -1.99
N ALA A 174 13.86 0.34 -1.81
CA ALA A 174 12.48 0.41 -2.28
C ALA A 174 11.70 1.55 -1.63
N LEU A 175 11.90 1.82 -0.32
CA LEU A 175 11.25 2.91 0.39
C LEU A 175 11.69 4.28 -0.15
N LEU A 176 13.00 4.47 -0.36
CA LEU A 176 13.54 5.72 -0.92
C LEU A 176 13.03 5.94 -2.35
N ALA A 177 13.00 4.89 -3.17
CA ALA A 177 12.42 4.96 -4.51
C ALA A 177 10.93 5.31 -4.47
N GLN A 178 10.16 4.69 -3.57
CA GLN A 178 8.73 4.95 -3.43
C GLN A 178 8.43 6.40 -3.04
N LEU A 179 9.18 6.95 -2.08
CA LEU A 179 9.06 8.34 -1.66
C LEU A 179 9.40 9.29 -2.81
N THR A 180 10.49 9.01 -3.53
CA THR A 180 10.91 9.79 -4.69
C THR A 180 9.82 9.78 -5.77
N LEU A 181 9.26 8.62 -6.10
CA LEU A 181 8.17 8.48 -7.07
C LEU A 181 6.89 9.22 -6.61
N GLY A 182 6.57 9.17 -5.31
CA GLY A 182 5.43 9.88 -4.74
C GLY A 182 5.57 11.41 -4.85
N ILE A 183 6.75 11.94 -4.55
CA ILE A 183 7.07 13.37 -4.72
C ILE A 183 7.05 13.73 -6.22
N ALA A 184 7.61 12.89 -7.08
CA ALA A 184 7.63 13.09 -8.52
C ALA A 184 6.23 13.15 -9.12
N ASN A 185 5.29 12.33 -8.64
CA ASN A 185 3.88 12.41 -9.06
C ASN A 185 3.27 13.80 -8.82
N VAL A 186 3.62 14.46 -7.72
CA VAL A 186 3.14 15.82 -7.43
C VAL A 186 3.90 16.83 -8.29
N LYS A 187 5.23 16.81 -8.26
CA LYS A 187 6.09 17.81 -8.90
C LYS A 187 5.98 17.82 -10.43
N LEU A 188 5.73 16.67 -11.04
CA LEU A 188 5.67 16.51 -12.50
C LEU A 188 4.24 16.55 -13.05
N GLY A 189 3.22 16.79 -12.22
CA GLY A 189 1.83 16.87 -12.69
C GLY A 189 1.22 15.51 -13.03
N LEU A 190 1.50 14.48 -12.21
CA LEU A 190 0.95 13.13 -12.28
C LEU A 190 1.14 12.42 -13.64
N PRO A 191 2.36 12.34 -14.21
CA PRO A 191 2.57 11.60 -15.44
C PRO A 191 2.28 10.11 -15.22
N LEU A 192 1.54 9.51 -16.17
CA LEU A 192 1.03 8.13 -16.07
C LEU A 192 2.13 7.10 -15.73
N THR A 193 3.31 7.26 -16.33
CA THR A 193 4.45 6.37 -16.09
C THR A 193 4.95 6.43 -14.65
N VAL A 194 5.02 7.62 -14.05
CA VAL A 194 5.44 7.79 -12.65
C VAL A 194 4.36 7.29 -11.70
N ALA A 195 3.09 7.51 -12.02
CA ALA A 195 1.96 6.97 -11.25
C ALA A 195 1.97 5.43 -11.26
N ALA A 196 2.18 4.82 -12.42
CA ALA A 196 2.31 3.37 -12.57
C ALA A 196 3.52 2.82 -11.81
N LEU A 197 4.68 3.46 -11.92
CA LEU A 197 5.89 3.08 -11.18
C LEU A 197 5.69 3.21 -9.66
N HIS A 198 4.99 4.23 -9.20
CA HIS A 198 4.66 4.39 -7.78
C HIS A 198 3.76 3.25 -7.27
N ASN A 199 2.79 2.80 -8.07
CA ASN A 199 1.99 1.63 -7.72
C ASN A 199 2.82 0.34 -7.72
N ALA A 200 3.70 0.16 -8.70
CA ALA A 200 4.63 -0.98 -8.74
C ALA A 200 5.60 -0.98 -7.55
N GLY A 201 6.10 0.19 -7.13
CA GLY A 201 6.95 0.35 -5.96
C GLY A 201 6.22 0.03 -4.65
N ALA A 202 4.92 0.35 -4.53
CA ALA A 202 4.10 -0.08 -3.41
C ALA A 202 3.97 -1.62 -3.33
N ALA A 203 3.77 -2.28 -4.48
CA ALA A 203 3.76 -3.74 -4.57
C ALA A 203 5.12 -4.36 -4.19
N LEU A 204 6.22 -3.73 -4.59
CA LEU A 204 7.58 -4.15 -4.21
C LEU A 204 7.82 -4.01 -2.70
N LEU A 205 7.38 -2.91 -2.08
CA LEU A 205 7.44 -2.74 -0.63
C LEU A 205 6.65 -3.82 0.11
N LEU A 206 5.45 -4.13 -0.38
CA LEU A 206 4.63 -5.22 0.15
C LEU A 206 5.37 -6.56 0.04
N LEU A 207 5.97 -6.86 -1.11
CA LEU A 207 6.77 -8.07 -1.31
C LEU A 207 7.96 -8.13 -0.36
N CYS A 208 8.69 -7.02 -0.16
CA CYS A 208 9.82 -6.95 0.77
C CYS A 208 9.40 -7.31 2.20
N LEU A 209 8.26 -6.80 2.67
CA LEU A 209 7.74 -7.11 4.00
C LEU A 209 7.25 -8.55 4.11
N LEU A 210 6.58 -9.09 3.09
CA LEU A 210 6.18 -10.50 3.05
C LEU A 210 7.38 -11.43 3.07
N ALA A 211 8.42 -11.11 2.31
CA ALA A 211 9.68 -11.84 2.30
C ALA A 211 10.34 -11.82 3.68
N LEU A 212 10.47 -10.64 4.29
CA LEU A 212 11.01 -10.51 5.64
C LEU A 212 10.17 -11.29 6.66
N LEU A 213 8.84 -11.18 6.60
CA LEU A 213 7.92 -11.89 7.47
C LEU A 213 8.05 -13.42 7.32
N ALA A 214 8.19 -13.92 6.09
CA ALA A 214 8.38 -15.34 5.82
C ALA A 214 9.70 -15.86 6.43
N ARG A 215 10.77 -15.07 6.37
CA ARG A 215 12.08 -15.42 6.94
C ARG A 215 12.12 -15.44 8.46
N ILE A 216 11.30 -14.63 9.13
CA ILE A 216 11.25 -14.58 10.60
C ILE A 216 10.11 -15.40 11.21
N SER A 217 9.16 -15.89 10.40
CA SER A 217 7.98 -16.61 10.91
C SER A 217 8.15 -18.13 10.72
N PRO A 218 8.28 -18.93 11.81
CA PRO A 218 8.41 -20.38 11.71
C PRO A 218 7.27 -21.02 10.93
N ILE A 219 7.60 -22.04 10.14
CA ILE A 219 6.60 -22.94 9.60
C ILE A 219 6.08 -23.73 10.79
N ARG A 220 4.81 -23.56 11.13
CA ARG A 220 4.16 -24.37 12.16
C ARG A 220 4.14 -25.81 11.63
N ARG A 221 5.06 -26.66 12.08
CA ARG A 221 4.93 -28.09 11.84
C ARG A 221 3.70 -28.53 12.60
N ILE A 222 2.73 -29.12 11.90
CA ILE A 222 1.69 -29.89 12.55
C ILE A 222 2.42 -31.13 13.05
N GLU A 223 2.73 -31.17 14.34
CA GLU A 223 3.21 -32.39 14.96
C GLU A 223 2.11 -33.44 14.79
N SER A 224 2.40 -34.48 14.00
CA SER A 224 1.59 -35.70 14.04
C SER A 224 1.68 -36.22 15.47
N PRO A 225 0.55 -36.52 16.15
CA PRO A 225 0.63 -37.28 17.38
C PRO A 225 1.39 -38.58 17.06
N ALA A 226 2.41 -38.88 17.88
CA ALA A 226 3.12 -40.14 17.82
C ALA A 226 2.09 -41.28 17.95
N ARG A 227 2.09 -42.20 16.97
CA ARG A 227 1.36 -43.46 17.08
C ARG A 227 2.17 -44.45 17.89
#